data_AF-A0A7J5ZM96-F1
#
_entry.id   AF-A0A7J5ZM96-F1
#
_cell.length_a   1.000
_cell.length_b   1.000
_cell.length_c   1.000
_cell.angle_alpha   90.00
_cell.angle_beta   90.00
_cell.angle_gamma   90.00
#
_symmetry.space_group_name_H-M   'P 1'
#
loop_
_entity.id
_entity.type
_entity.pdbx_description
1 polymer ?
#
loop_
_entity_poly.entity_id
_entity_poly.type
_entity_poly.pdbx_seq_one_letter_code
_entity_poly.pdbx_strand_id
1 'polypeptide(L)'
;MRSRELDIAGRKMACWLRKETLLLAEDYIDFCIGNQQVPPSKSAEAMRRVAKDLELQNKTKFLSMSHTFLFCGLKSELNTRLRSIMALLAEDGNLNWGRIVSLFAFTGVVAAEMSSRGDGVESCRKLAETIADYLVNEKSDWLQENGGWDGFCRFFSGTYHVSYDSSMMTALFAAAGVGIAGLTFLLVR
;
A
#
# COMPACT_ATOMS: atom_id res chain seq x y z
N MET A 1 24.35 17.07 25.08
CA MET A 1 23.19 16.28 25.52
C MET A 1 22.04 16.38 24.52
N ARG A 2 21.52 17.57 24.21
CA ARG A 2 20.43 17.80 23.22
C ARG A 2 20.61 17.13 21.84
N SER A 3 21.80 17.14 21.24
CA SER A 3 22.06 16.47 19.95
C SER A 3 22.01 14.94 20.03
N ARG A 4 22.36 14.33 21.18
CA ARG A 4 22.26 12.87 21.37
C ARG A 4 20.82 12.42 21.63
N GLU A 5 20.02 13.25 22.31
CA GLU A 5 18.60 12.97 22.55
C GLU A 5 17.77 13.02 21.27
N LEU A 6 18.08 13.98 20.38
CA LEU A 6 17.48 14.06 19.05
C LEU A 6 17.85 12.86 18.16
N ASP A 7 19.10 12.40 18.20
CA ASP A 7 19.53 11.19 17.46
C ASP A 7 18.85 9.90 17.97
N ILE A 8 18.72 9.76 19.30
CA ILE A 8 18.04 8.62 19.92
C ILE A 8 16.54 8.64 19.61
N ALA A 9 15.89 9.81 19.67
CA ALA A 9 14.48 9.96 19.33
C ALA A 9 14.22 9.66 17.84
N GLY A 10 15.06 10.17 16.94
CA GLY A 10 14.96 9.89 15.50
C GLY A 10 15.13 8.41 15.19
N ARG A 11 16.10 7.73 15.83
CA ARG A 11 16.32 6.29 15.63
C ARG A 11 15.17 5.44 16.13
N LYS A 12 14.58 5.80 17.28
CA LYS A 12 13.39 5.13 17.82
C LYS A 12 12.18 5.31 16.91
N MET A 13 11.98 6.51 16.37
CA MET A 13 10.89 6.83 15.44
C MET A 13 11.00 6.01 14.16
N ALA A 14 12.19 5.95 13.55
CA ALA A 14 12.42 5.16 12.34
C ALA A 14 12.19 3.65 12.57
N CYS A 15 12.63 3.13 13.73
CA CYS A 15 12.42 1.73 14.10
C CYS A 15 10.93 1.40 14.31
N TRP A 16 10.19 2.32 14.95
CA TRP A 16 8.76 2.17 15.17
C TRP A 16 7.98 2.22 13.85
N LEU A 17 8.24 3.21 12.99
CA LEU A 17 7.59 3.35 11.68
C LEU A 17 7.86 2.14 10.80
N ARG A 18 9.09 1.59 10.85
CA ARG A 18 9.43 0.34 10.15
C ARG A 18 8.56 -0.82 10.61
N LYS A 19 8.48 -1.03 11.91
CA LYS A 19 7.70 -2.13 12.49
C LYS A 19 6.22 -1.99 12.15
N GLU A 20 5.67 -0.78 12.30
CA GLU A 20 4.25 -0.53 12.01
C GLU A 20 3.92 -0.74 10.53
N THR A 21 4.76 -0.23 9.63
CA THR A 21 4.56 -0.38 8.18
C THR A 21 4.61 -1.84 7.75
N LEU A 22 5.55 -2.62 8.30
CA LEU A 22 5.65 -4.05 8.02
C LEU A 22 4.40 -4.81 8.50
N LEU A 23 3.99 -4.59 9.76
CA LEU A 23 2.79 -5.24 10.31
C LEU A 23 1.53 -4.89 9.51
N LEU A 24 1.41 -3.65 9.05
CA LEU A 24 0.28 -3.22 8.22
C LEU A 24 0.28 -3.92 6.84
N ALA A 25 1.44 -4.05 6.22
CA ALA A 25 1.57 -4.72 4.93
C ALA A 25 1.31 -6.23 5.05
N GLU A 26 1.88 -6.88 6.07
CA GLU A 26 1.64 -8.30 6.35
C GLU A 26 0.15 -8.57 6.62
N ASP A 27 -0.46 -7.76 7.48
CA ASP A 27 -1.89 -7.84 7.79
C ASP A 27 -2.77 -7.79 6.53
N TYR A 28 -2.51 -6.81 5.66
CA TYR A 28 -3.33 -6.61 4.49
C TYR A 28 -3.15 -7.74 3.46
N ILE A 29 -1.92 -8.23 3.27
CA ILE A 29 -1.66 -9.36 2.37
C ILE A 29 -2.29 -10.64 2.90
N ASP A 30 -2.16 -10.94 4.19
CA ASP A 30 -2.78 -12.08 4.84
C ASP A 30 -4.31 -12.03 4.70
N PHE A 31 -4.90 -10.86 4.93
CA PHE A 31 -6.31 -10.63 4.71
C PHE A 31 -6.75 -10.92 3.27
N CYS A 32 -5.96 -10.48 2.27
CA CYS A 32 -6.27 -10.71 0.85
C CYS A 32 -6.19 -12.18 0.43
N ILE A 33 -5.36 -13.00 1.08
CA ILE A 33 -5.26 -14.45 0.80
C ILE A 33 -6.26 -15.28 1.63
N GLY A 34 -7.15 -14.65 2.38
CA GLY A 34 -8.28 -15.29 3.05
C GLY A 34 -8.12 -15.47 4.56
N ASN A 35 -7.09 -14.91 5.19
CA ASN A 35 -6.95 -14.92 6.64
C ASN A 35 -7.97 -13.96 7.29
N GLN A 36 -8.80 -14.48 8.20
CA GLN A 36 -9.87 -13.73 8.86
C GLN A 36 -9.51 -13.23 10.26
N GLN A 37 -8.22 -13.03 10.54
CA GLN A 37 -7.79 -12.44 11.80
C GLN A 37 -8.34 -11.02 11.99
N VAL A 38 -8.64 -10.68 13.24
CA VAL A 38 -9.04 -9.33 13.66
C VAL A 38 -7.92 -8.36 13.30
N PRO A 39 -8.22 -7.18 12.71
CA PRO A 39 -7.18 -6.20 12.38
C PRO A 39 -6.37 -5.83 13.63
N PRO A 40 -5.02 -5.86 13.58
CA PRO A 40 -4.15 -5.63 14.73
C PRO A 40 -4.09 -4.15 15.14
N SER A 41 -4.59 -3.24 14.30
CA SER A 41 -4.58 -1.80 14.54
C SER A 41 -5.72 -1.10 13.79
N LYS A 42 -5.96 0.17 14.13
CA LYS A 42 -6.90 1.04 13.40
C LYS A 42 -6.44 1.30 11.97
N SER A 43 -5.12 1.39 11.74
CA SER A 43 -4.55 1.57 10.41
C SER A 43 -4.78 0.35 9.53
N ALA A 44 -4.65 -0.87 10.09
CA ALA A 44 -4.98 -2.12 9.43
C ALA A 44 -6.46 -2.20 9.06
N GLU A 45 -7.35 -1.92 10.02
CA GLU A 45 -8.79 -1.89 9.76
C GLU A 45 -9.15 -0.89 8.65
N ALA A 46 -8.60 0.33 8.71
CA ALA A 46 -8.82 1.36 7.71
C ALA A 46 -8.29 0.92 6.34
N MET A 47 -7.07 0.39 6.26
CA MET A 47 -6.46 -0.07 5.01
C MET A 47 -7.25 -1.20 4.35
N ARG A 48 -7.62 -2.24 5.13
CA ARG A 48 -8.46 -3.35 4.66
C ARG A 48 -9.74 -2.84 4.01
N ARG A 49 -10.42 -1.89 4.66
CA ARG A 49 -11.66 -1.30 4.17
C ARG A 49 -11.45 -0.48 2.90
N VAL A 50 -10.60 0.56 2.95
CA VAL A 50 -10.49 1.53 1.84
C VAL A 50 -9.87 0.91 0.59
N ALA A 51 -8.89 0.01 0.75
CA ALA A 51 -8.27 -0.67 -0.38
C ALA A 51 -9.22 -1.68 -1.03
N LYS A 52 -10.06 -2.38 -0.24
CA LYS A 52 -11.11 -3.25 -0.82
C LYS A 52 -12.22 -2.48 -1.50
N ASP A 53 -12.65 -1.35 -0.96
CA ASP A 53 -13.62 -0.48 -1.64
C ASP A 53 -13.07 -0.01 -2.99
N LEU A 54 -11.79 0.40 -3.03
CA LEU A 54 -11.11 0.80 -4.26
C LEU A 54 -10.99 -0.35 -5.27
N GLU A 55 -10.61 -1.55 -4.80
CA GLU A 55 -10.52 -2.77 -5.61
C GLU A 55 -11.88 -3.12 -6.21
N LEU A 56 -12.94 -3.16 -5.41
CA LEU A 56 -14.29 -3.54 -5.85
C LEU A 56 -14.82 -2.60 -6.94
N GLN A 57 -14.56 -1.30 -6.82
CA GLN A 57 -14.98 -0.31 -7.81
C GLN A 57 -14.19 -0.38 -9.12
N ASN A 58 -12.98 -0.93 -9.09
CA ASN A 58 -12.10 -1.05 -10.25
C ASN A 58 -11.73 -2.51 -10.57
N LYS A 59 -12.60 -3.46 -10.19
CA LYS A 59 -12.30 -4.91 -10.16
C LYS A 59 -11.66 -5.41 -11.44
N THR A 60 -12.27 -5.12 -12.59
CA THR A 60 -11.78 -5.58 -13.90
C THR A 60 -10.38 -5.03 -14.22
N LYS A 61 -10.08 -3.78 -13.84
CA LYS A 61 -8.77 -3.17 -14.08
C LYS A 61 -7.70 -3.81 -13.20
N PHE A 62 -7.96 -3.95 -11.90
CA PHE A 62 -7.01 -4.57 -10.98
C PHE A 62 -6.73 -6.03 -11.34
N LEU A 63 -7.75 -6.79 -11.74
CA LEU A 63 -7.57 -8.17 -12.23
C LEU A 63 -6.73 -8.19 -13.52
N SER A 64 -7.02 -7.34 -14.50
CA SER A 64 -6.21 -7.25 -15.71
C SER A 64 -4.75 -6.92 -15.39
N MET A 65 -4.53 -5.97 -14.48
CA MET A 65 -3.19 -5.54 -14.07
C MET A 65 -2.44 -6.65 -13.32
N SER A 66 -3.09 -7.36 -12.40
CA SER A 66 -2.46 -8.47 -11.67
C SER A 66 -2.09 -9.61 -12.60
N HIS A 67 -2.95 -9.95 -13.56
CA HIS A 67 -2.65 -10.90 -14.61
C HIS A 67 -1.41 -10.45 -15.40
N THR A 68 -1.41 -9.24 -15.95
CA THR A 68 -0.25 -8.74 -16.70
C THR A 68 1.03 -8.77 -15.86
N PHE A 69 0.97 -8.32 -14.61
CA PHE A 69 2.13 -8.33 -13.71
C PHE A 69 2.67 -9.74 -13.45
N LEU A 70 1.79 -10.73 -13.22
CA LEU A 70 2.18 -12.10 -12.93
C LEU A 70 2.65 -12.87 -14.16
N PHE A 71 2.06 -12.62 -15.33
CA PHE A 71 2.36 -13.37 -16.56
C PHE A 71 3.44 -12.71 -17.44
N CYS A 72 3.57 -11.39 -17.43
CA CYS A 72 4.55 -10.66 -18.24
C CYS A 72 5.84 -10.39 -17.44
N GLY A 73 6.56 -11.45 -17.08
CA GLY A 73 7.91 -11.38 -16.53
C GLY A 73 8.34 -12.61 -15.73
N LEU A 74 9.59 -12.64 -15.30
CA LEU A 74 10.11 -13.76 -14.51
C LEU A 74 9.60 -13.69 -13.07
N LYS A 75 9.15 -14.83 -12.54
CA LYS A 75 8.71 -14.95 -11.14
C LYS A 75 9.81 -14.53 -10.15
N SER A 76 11.07 -14.76 -10.49
CA SER A 76 12.24 -14.32 -9.70
C SER A 76 12.37 -12.80 -9.58
N GLU A 77 11.81 -12.04 -10.53
CA GLU A 77 11.92 -10.57 -10.60
C GLU A 77 10.68 -9.85 -10.03
N LEU A 78 9.72 -10.60 -9.47
CA LEU A 78 8.45 -10.07 -9.02
C LEU A 78 8.60 -8.91 -8.01
N ASN A 79 9.47 -9.06 -7.00
CA ASN A 79 9.71 -8.00 -6.02
C ASN A 79 10.45 -6.80 -6.63
N THR A 80 11.37 -7.02 -7.56
CA THR A 80 12.07 -5.95 -8.29
C THR A 80 11.08 -5.14 -9.13
N ARG A 81 10.19 -5.81 -9.87
CA ARG A 81 9.15 -5.17 -10.67
C ARG A 81 8.15 -4.42 -9.78
N LEU A 82 7.77 -4.97 -8.63
CA LEU A 82 6.95 -4.27 -7.63
C LEU A 82 7.65 -2.99 -7.15
N ARG A 83 8.97 -3.06 -6.88
CA ARG A 83 9.75 -1.88 -6.49
C ARG A 83 9.78 -0.81 -7.56
N SER A 84 9.96 -1.19 -8.83
CA SER A 84 9.88 -0.25 -9.96
C SER A 84 8.52 0.43 -10.03
N ILE A 85 7.43 -0.31 -9.87
CA ILE A 85 6.07 0.24 -9.81
C ILE A 85 5.94 1.30 -8.71
N MET A 86 6.46 1.02 -7.51
CA MET A 86 6.41 1.96 -6.39
C MET A 86 7.24 3.22 -6.65
N ALA A 87 8.43 3.08 -7.23
CA ALA A 87 9.27 4.21 -7.64
C ALA A 87 8.54 5.14 -8.60
N LEU A 88 7.85 4.55 -9.59
CA LEU A 88 7.11 5.29 -10.62
C LEU A 88 5.84 5.94 -10.05
N LEU A 89 5.13 5.27 -9.12
CA LEU A 89 4.02 5.87 -8.38
C LEU A 89 4.42 7.10 -7.57
N ALA A 90 5.71 7.29 -7.29
CA ALA A 90 6.23 8.40 -6.50
C ALA A 90 7.16 9.33 -7.28
N GLU A 91 7.29 9.15 -8.60
CA GLU A 91 8.27 9.83 -9.46
C GLU A 91 7.97 11.32 -9.66
N ASP A 92 6.70 11.69 -9.77
CA ASP A 92 6.27 13.09 -9.99
C ASP A 92 6.28 13.94 -8.71
N GLY A 93 6.80 13.41 -7.60
CA GLY A 93 6.84 14.09 -6.30
C GLY A 93 5.48 14.17 -5.58
N ASN A 94 4.39 13.68 -6.17
CA ASN A 94 3.03 13.83 -5.64
C ASN A 94 2.52 12.58 -4.93
N LEU A 95 3.37 11.96 -4.10
CA LEU A 95 2.94 10.85 -3.26
C LEU A 95 1.82 11.33 -2.32
N ASN A 96 0.75 10.56 -2.25
CA ASN A 96 -0.41 10.83 -1.41
C ASN A 96 -1.01 9.51 -0.91
N TRP A 97 -1.86 9.61 0.11
CA TRP A 97 -2.51 8.44 0.70
C TRP A 97 -3.34 7.63 -0.31
N GLY A 98 -3.95 8.28 -1.31
CA GLY A 98 -4.68 7.58 -2.38
C GLY A 98 -3.79 6.65 -3.21
N ARG A 99 -2.57 7.08 -3.58
CA ARG A 99 -1.59 6.24 -4.28
C ARG A 99 -1.07 5.09 -3.43
N ILE A 100 -0.88 5.33 -2.13
CA ILE A 100 -0.53 4.26 -1.17
C ILE A 100 -1.66 3.23 -1.12
N VAL A 101 -2.92 3.66 -1.02
CA VAL A 101 -4.07 2.73 -1.06
C VAL A 101 -4.14 1.97 -2.39
N SER A 102 -3.90 2.61 -3.53
CA SER A 102 -3.82 1.93 -4.84
C SER A 102 -2.73 0.87 -4.89
N LEU A 103 -1.56 1.15 -4.31
CA LEU A 103 -0.47 0.19 -4.20
C LEU A 103 -0.89 -1.04 -3.38
N PHE A 104 -1.44 -0.82 -2.17
CA PHE A 104 -1.93 -1.92 -1.33
C PHE A 104 -3.02 -2.72 -2.05
N ALA A 105 -4.04 -2.06 -2.62
CA ALA A 105 -5.09 -2.73 -3.37
C ALA A 105 -4.54 -3.60 -4.51
N PHE A 106 -3.61 -3.07 -5.32
CA PHE A 106 -2.97 -3.82 -6.39
C PHE A 106 -2.20 -5.04 -5.86
N THR A 107 -1.34 -4.87 -4.86
CA THR A 107 -0.53 -5.97 -4.34
C THR A 107 -1.38 -7.01 -3.62
N GLY A 108 -2.49 -6.63 -3.01
CA GLY A 108 -3.48 -7.56 -2.45
C GLY A 108 -4.12 -8.45 -3.51
N VAL A 109 -4.48 -7.89 -4.68
CA VAL A 109 -4.99 -8.68 -5.80
C VAL A 109 -3.91 -9.62 -6.37
N VAL A 110 -2.67 -9.14 -6.48
CA VAL A 110 -1.52 -9.98 -6.88
C VAL A 110 -1.32 -11.14 -5.90
N ALA A 111 -1.35 -10.89 -4.60
CA ALA A 111 -1.19 -11.93 -3.58
C ALA A 111 -2.33 -12.97 -3.61
N ALA A 112 -3.58 -12.51 -3.76
CA ALA A 112 -4.73 -13.41 -3.90
C ALA A 112 -4.61 -14.31 -5.15
N GLU A 113 -4.19 -13.75 -6.29
CA GLU A 113 -3.92 -14.50 -7.51
C GLU A 113 -2.76 -15.50 -7.37
N MET A 114 -1.68 -15.11 -6.68
CA MET A 114 -0.57 -16.01 -6.38
C MET A 114 -1.03 -17.17 -5.49
N SER A 115 -1.77 -16.88 -4.43
CA SER A 115 -2.29 -17.89 -3.50
C SER A 115 -3.24 -18.86 -4.18
N SER A 116 -4.12 -18.39 -5.09
CA SER A 116 -5.06 -19.27 -5.82
C SER A 116 -4.36 -20.23 -6.78
N ARG A 117 -3.14 -19.91 -7.20
CA ARG A 117 -2.28 -20.74 -8.08
C ARG A 117 -1.37 -21.71 -7.31
N GLY A 118 -1.43 -21.68 -5.98
CA GLY A 118 -0.57 -22.51 -5.13
C GLY A 118 0.82 -21.93 -4.89
N ASP A 119 1.03 -20.63 -5.15
CA ASP A 119 2.26 -19.98 -4.68
C ASP A 119 2.28 -19.93 -3.16
N GLY A 120 3.43 -20.21 -2.57
CA GLY A 120 3.56 -20.32 -1.12
C GLY A 120 3.36 -18.99 -0.39
N VAL A 121 2.90 -19.08 0.86
CA VAL A 121 2.78 -17.96 1.81
C VAL A 121 4.05 -17.11 1.88
N GLU A 122 5.22 -17.76 1.75
CA GLU A 122 6.53 -17.11 1.71
C GLU A 122 6.65 -16.06 0.58
N SER A 123 6.10 -16.34 -0.61
CA SER A 123 6.12 -15.40 -1.72
C SER A 123 5.18 -14.22 -1.47
N CYS A 124 4.05 -14.43 -0.80
CA CYS A 124 3.14 -13.36 -0.40
C CYS A 124 3.76 -12.48 0.70
N ARG A 125 4.46 -13.08 1.67
CA ARG A 125 5.19 -12.33 2.71
C ARG A 125 6.26 -11.41 2.11
N LYS A 126 7.00 -11.88 1.10
CA LYS A 126 7.99 -11.05 0.39
C LYS A 126 7.39 -9.82 -0.30
N LEU A 127 6.13 -9.87 -0.73
CA LEU A 127 5.43 -8.69 -1.24
C LEU A 127 5.23 -7.65 -0.13
N ALA A 128 4.79 -8.07 1.06
CA ALA A 128 4.63 -7.20 2.21
C ALA A 128 5.96 -6.57 2.66
N GLU A 129 7.02 -7.39 2.75
CA GLU A 129 8.38 -6.92 3.05
C GLU A 129 8.85 -5.88 2.03
N THR A 130 8.62 -6.13 0.74
CA THR A 130 9.01 -5.22 -0.35
C THR A 130 8.31 -3.86 -0.25
N ILE A 131 7.00 -3.85 0.01
CA ILE A 131 6.23 -2.61 0.25
C ILE A 131 6.79 -1.87 1.45
N ALA A 132 6.96 -2.56 2.58
CA ALA A 132 7.41 -1.94 3.81
C ALA A 132 8.82 -1.36 3.67
N ASP A 133 9.74 -2.10 3.05
CA ASP A 133 11.09 -1.62 2.80
C ASP A 133 11.12 -0.42 1.87
N TYR A 134 10.28 -0.36 0.84
CA TYR A 134 10.22 0.82 -0.02
C TYR A 134 9.72 2.04 0.75
N LEU A 135 8.58 1.91 1.43
CA LEU A 135 7.96 3.01 2.15
C LEU A 135 8.85 3.55 3.29
N VAL A 136 9.55 2.67 4.00
CA VAL A 136 10.41 3.04 5.13
C VAL A 136 11.75 3.60 4.65
N ASN A 137 12.37 3.00 3.63
CA ASN A 137 13.70 3.44 3.21
C ASN A 137 13.66 4.64 2.26
N GLU A 138 12.64 4.74 1.41
CA GLU A 138 12.58 5.78 0.37
C GLU A 138 11.54 6.88 0.64
N LYS A 139 10.54 6.61 1.50
CA LYS A 139 9.42 7.54 1.74
C LYS A 139 9.13 7.78 3.23
N SER A 140 10.10 7.52 4.11
CA SER A 140 9.94 7.73 5.56
C SER A 140 9.78 9.19 5.96
N ASP A 141 10.44 10.12 5.26
CA ASP A 141 10.27 11.55 5.51
C ASP A 141 8.84 11.98 5.19
N TRP A 142 8.34 11.61 4.01
CA TRP A 142 6.95 11.88 3.61
C TRP A 142 5.95 11.27 4.59
N LEU A 143 6.16 10.01 5.01
CA LEU A 143 5.29 9.37 6.00
C LEU A 143 5.28 10.14 7.32
N GLN A 144 6.43 10.57 7.82
CA GLN A 144 6.53 11.33 9.07
C GLN A 144 5.89 12.72 8.96
N GLU A 145 6.14 13.44 7.86
CA GLU A 145 5.53 14.74 7.57
C GLU A 145 4.01 14.66 7.48
N ASN A 146 3.49 13.53 7.01
CA ASN A 146 2.05 13.26 6.93
C ASN A 146 1.48 12.59 8.19
N GLY A 147 2.25 12.53 9.28
CA GLY A 147 1.79 12.05 10.59
C GLY A 147 1.71 10.53 10.73
N GLY A 148 2.45 9.79 9.92
CA GLY A 148 2.52 8.32 9.92
C GLY A 148 1.18 7.66 9.63
N TRP A 149 1.02 6.43 10.11
CA TRP A 149 -0.22 5.67 9.92
C TRP A 149 -1.39 6.21 10.76
N ASP A 150 -1.13 6.99 11.80
CA ASP A 150 -2.15 7.81 12.49
C ASP A 150 -2.66 8.95 11.58
N GLY A 151 -1.78 9.57 10.80
CA GLY A 151 -2.12 10.51 9.73
C GLY A 151 -3.03 9.89 8.68
N PHE A 152 -2.68 8.69 8.21
CA PHE A 152 -3.53 7.89 7.32
C PHE A 152 -4.92 7.65 7.93
N CYS A 153 -4.99 7.19 9.19
CA CYS A 153 -6.26 6.98 9.87
C CYS A 153 -7.09 8.25 9.94
N ARG A 154 -6.49 9.40 10.29
CA ARG A 154 -7.19 10.69 10.34
C ARG A 154 -7.69 11.13 8.97
N PHE A 155 -6.87 10.97 7.93
CA PHE A 155 -7.27 11.27 6.56
C PHE A 155 -8.51 10.46 6.16
N PHE A 156 -8.50 9.15 6.45
CA PHE A 156 -9.61 8.23 6.18
C PHE A 156 -10.61 8.08 7.34
N SER A 157 -10.62 8.98 8.32
CA SER A 157 -11.66 9.08 9.35
C SER A 157 -12.38 10.41 9.23
N GLY A 158 -11.66 11.49 8.89
CA GLY A 158 -12.22 12.80 8.55
C GLY A 158 -13.07 12.76 7.28
N THR A 159 -12.75 11.87 6.33
CA THR A 159 -13.60 11.57 5.17
C THR A 159 -14.91 10.84 5.51
N TYR A 160 -15.08 10.35 6.74
CA TYR A 160 -16.26 9.55 7.14
C TYR A 160 -17.07 10.16 8.29
N HIS A 161 -16.52 11.10 9.07
CA HIS A 161 -17.27 11.86 10.08
C HIS A 161 -18.02 13.07 9.49
N VAL A 162 -17.61 13.54 8.32
CA VAL A 162 -18.44 14.35 7.42
C VAL A 162 -19.16 13.33 6.53
N SER A 163 -20.46 13.53 6.33
CA SER A 163 -21.39 12.68 5.57
C SER A 163 -20.78 12.03 4.32
N TYR A 164 -21.43 10.99 3.81
CA TYR A 164 -21.29 10.41 2.47
C TYR A 164 -21.42 11.51 1.38
N ASP A 165 -20.43 12.39 1.30
CA ASP A 165 -20.39 13.54 0.43
C ASP A 165 -19.52 13.12 -0.74
N SER A 166 -20.19 12.96 -1.89
CA SER A 166 -19.62 12.31 -3.07
C SER A 166 -18.35 13.00 -3.56
N SER A 167 -18.09 14.25 -3.16
CA SER A 167 -16.96 15.06 -3.59
C SER A 167 -15.59 14.57 -3.09
N MET A 168 -15.46 14.17 -1.81
CA MET A 168 -14.18 13.69 -1.26
C MET A 168 -13.87 12.23 -1.63
N MET A 169 -14.90 11.38 -1.74
CA MET A 169 -14.74 10.06 -2.37
C MET A 169 -14.33 10.21 -3.84
N THR A 170 -14.92 11.17 -4.56
CA THR A 170 -14.52 11.50 -5.93
C THR A 170 -13.07 12.01 -5.99
N ALA A 171 -12.61 12.81 -5.03
CA ALA A 171 -11.21 13.24 -4.96
C ALA A 171 -10.25 12.07 -4.64
N LEU A 172 -10.66 11.15 -3.77
CA LEU A 172 -9.94 9.89 -3.51
C LEU A 172 -9.84 9.04 -4.78
N PHE A 173 -10.95 8.86 -5.51
CA PHE A 173 -10.95 8.13 -6.77
C PHE A 173 -10.24 8.87 -7.90
N ALA A 174 -10.18 10.20 -7.87
CA ALA A 174 -9.37 10.98 -8.80
C ALA A 174 -7.87 10.74 -8.52
N ALA A 175 -7.44 10.79 -7.26
CA ALA A 175 -6.05 10.54 -6.88
C ALA A 175 -5.64 9.06 -7.08
N ALA A 176 -6.52 8.12 -6.71
CA ALA A 176 -6.36 6.70 -7.00
C ALA A 176 -6.47 6.41 -8.51
N GLY A 177 -7.24 7.20 -9.26
CA GLY A 177 -7.36 7.14 -10.71
C GLY A 177 -6.04 7.45 -11.41
N VAL A 178 -5.28 8.43 -10.90
CA VAL A 178 -3.89 8.69 -11.34
C VAL A 178 -2.97 7.51 -10.99
N GLY A 179 -3.12 6.93 -9.79
CA GLY A 179 -2.39 5.72 -9.40
C GLY A 179 -2.67 4.52 -10.31
N ILE A 180 -3.95 4.23 -10.58
CA ILE A 180 -4.41 3.15 -11.46
C ILE A 180 -4.01 3.40 -12.91
N ALA A 181 -4.11 4.64 -13.40
CA ALA A 181 -3.66 5.01 -14.74
C ALA A 181 -2.14 4.83 -14.89
N GLY A 182 -1.37 5.25 -13.88
CA GLY A 182 0.07 4.98 -13.80
C GLY A 182 0.35 3.49 -13.85
N LEU A 183 -0.28 2.70 -12.98
CA LEU A 183 -0.11 1.24 -12.97
C LEU A 183 -0.48 0.58 -14.31
N THR A 184 -1.58 1.01 -14.94
CA THR A 184 -2.03 0.49 -16.23
C THR A 184 -1.03 0.83 -17.34
N PHE A 185 -0.53 2.08 -17.39
CA PHE A 185 0.47 2.50 -18.37
C PHE A 185 1.77 1.69 -18.24
N LEU A 186 2.19 1.41 -17.01
CA LEU A 186 3.43 0.69 -16.74
C LEU A 186 3.35 -0.79 -17.08
N LEU A 187 2.17 -1.39 -16.98
CA LEU A 187 1.99 -2.81 -17.27
C LEU A 187 1.77 -3.10 -18.76
N VAL A 188 1.49 -2.08 -19.59
CA VAL A 188 1.30 -2.22 -21.04
C VAL A 188 2.60 -1.96 -21.84
N ARG A 189 3.68 -1.54 -21.17
CA ARG A 189 5.03 -1.38 -21.75
C ARG A 189 5.91 -2.58 -21.46
#